data_AF-A0A329J3E9-F1
#
_entry.id   AF-A0A329J3E9-F1
#
_cell.length_a   1.000
_cell.length_b   1.000
_cell.length_c   1.000
_cell.angle_alpha   90.00
_cell.angle_beta   90.00
_cell.angle_gamma   90.00
#
_symmetry.space_group_name_H-M   'P 1'
#
loop_
_entity.id
_entity.type
_entity.pdbx_description
1 polymer ?
#
loop_
_entity_poly.entity_id
_entity_poly.type
_entity_poly.pdbx_seq_one_letter_code
_entity_poly.pdbx_strand_id
1 'polypeptide(L)'
;MSAPSMTLYYSAASPFARKVMLLLHETGQTDRVSLKPVTVTPVSPDAQVCHDNPCGKIPALRLADDNVIHDSRVILDYLDHQHVGNPLIPRDGFARWRRLTLASLADAILDAAVLIRYETYLRPEAKRWTDWQDSQGEKIFRSLSYFETEAVTELSSNFDIAAISLAAALGYLDFRQPDLGWRSSFPRLANWFYEISERPSMKETMPPA
;
A
#
# COMPACT_ATOMS: atom_id res chain seq x y z
N MET A 1 7.05 17.80 -22.44
CA MET A 1 6.41 16.77 -21.61
C MET A 1 5.02 16.54 -22.17
N SER A 2 4.67 15.29 -22.52
CA SER A 2 3.30 14.96 -22.97
C SER A 2 2.34 15.15 -21.81
N ALA A 3 1.09 15.56 -22.07
CA ALA A 3 0.07 15.64 -21.04
C ALA A 3 -0.12 14.25 -20.37
N PRO A 4 -0.39 14.19 -19.06
CA PRO A 4 -0.66 12.92 -18.38
C PRO A 4 -1.86 12.25 -19.04
N SER A 5 -1.70 10.95 -19.31
CA SER A 5 -2.67 10.13 -20.06
C SER A 5 -3.56 9.28 -19.16
N MET A 6 -3.30 9.26 -17.85
CA MET A 6 -4.02 8.47 -16.86
C MET A 6 -4.34 9.34 -15.64
N THR A 7 -5.39 9.00 -14.90
CA THR A 7 -5.78 9.70 -13.67
C THR A 7 -5.92 8.72 -12.51
N LEU A 8 -5.17 8.95 -11.42
CA LEU A 8 -5.22 8.14 -10.21
C LEU A 8 -6.06 8.85 -9.14
N TYR A 9 -7.15 8.20 -8.71
CA TYR A 9 -7.87 8.60 -7.50
C TYR A 9 -7.00 8.31 -6.29
N TYR A 10 -6.63 9.36 -5.57
CA TYR A 10 -5.52 9.34 -4.63
C TYR A 10 -5.85 10.06 -3.33
N SER A 11 -5.28 9.57 -2.22
CA SER A 11 -5.17 10.29 -0.96
C SER A 11 -3.80 10.01 -0.39
N ALA A 12 -3.09 11.05 0.08
CA ALA A 12 -1.76 10.89 0.67
C ALA A 12 -1.76 10.06 1.95
N ALA A 13 -2.90 9.92 2.60
CA ALA A 13 -3.08 9.06 3.77
C ALA A 13 -3.34 7.58 3.40
N SER A 14 -3.61 7.24 2.13
CA SER A 14 -3.96 5.88 1.72
C SER A 14 -2.71 5.05 1.44
N PRO A 15 -2.45 3.98 2.20
CA PRO A 15 -1.29 3.14 1.97
C PRO A 15 -1.40 2.31 0.70
N PHE A 16 -2.62 1.94 0.30
CA PHE A 16 -2.85 1.25 -0.97
C PHE A 16 -2.52 2.14 -2.17
N ALA A 17 -2.85 3.43 -2.07
CA ALA A 17 -2.47 4.41 -3.09
C ALA A 17 -0.95 4.70 -3.03
N ARG A 18 -0.35 4.70 -1.83
CA ARG A 18 1.10 4.82 -1.65
C ARG A 18 1.87 3.72 -2.36
N LYS A 19 1.41 2.47 -2.35
CA LYS A 19 2.04 1.39 -3.15
C LYS A 19 2.11 1.75 -4.64
N VAL A 20 1.03 2.27 -5.21
CA VAL A 20 0.96 2.69 -6.62
C VAL A 20 1.94 3.84 -6.86
N MET A 21 1.98 4.83 -5.97
CA MET A 21 2.93 5.94 -6.07
C MET A 21 4.38 5.46 -6.01
N LEU A 22 4.73 4.58 -5.07
CA LEU A 22 6.06 3.99 -4.98
C LEU A 22 6.47 3.33 -6.29
N LEU A 23 5.61 2.50 -6.89
CA LEU A 23 5.87 1.89 -8.19
C LEU A 23 6.04 2.93 -9.30
N LEU A 24 5.19 3.96 -9.35
CA LEU A 24 5.31 5.03 -10.35
C LEU A 24 6.66 5.76 -10.24
N HIS A 25 7.13 6.05 -9.02
CA HIS A 25 8.43 6.67 -8.80
C HIS A 25 9.59 5.74 -9.18
N GLU A 26 9.55 4.47 -8.76
CA GLU A 26 10.61 3.48 -9.05
C GLU A 26 10.71 3.17 -10.55
N THR A 27 9.61 3.29 -11.29
CA THR A 27 9.55 2.98 -12.73
C THR A 27 9.62 4.22 -13.63
N GLY A 28 9.74 5.42 -13.06
CA GLY A 28 9.84 6.67 -13.81
C GLY A 28 8.57 7.06 -14.57
N GLN A 29 7.40 6.66 -14.06
CA GLN A 29 6.11 6.84 -14.73
C GLN A 29 5.22 7.93 -14.12
N THR A 30 5.73 8.70 -13.15
CA THR A 30 4.97 9.77 -12.47
C THR A 30 4.35 10.78 -13.43
N ASP A 31 5.06 11.17 -14.50
CA ASP A 31 4.59 12.15 -15.48
C ASP A 31 3.42 11.66 -16.34
N ARG A 32 3.15 10.34 -16.35
CA ARG A 32 2.04 9.74 -17.11
C ARG A 32 0.72 9.79 -16.37
N VAL A 33 0.74 10.06 -15.06
CA VAL A 33 -0.41 9.91 -14.16
C VAL A 33 -0.71 11.23 -13.45
N SER A 34 -1.86 11.83 -13.76
CA SER A 34 -2.39 12.96 -12.96
C SER A 34 -2.99 12.43 -11.66
N LEU A 35 -2.70 13.08 -10.53
CA LEU A 35 -3.37 12.75 -9.27
C LEU A 35 -4.70 13.49 -9.16
N LYS A 36 -5.74 12.77 -8.77
CA LYS A 36 -7.04 13.32 -8.39
C LYS A 36 -7.24 13.10 -6.88
N PRO A 37 -6.94 14.12 -6.05
CA PRO A 37 -7.10 14.01 -4.61
C PRO A 37 -8.57 13.80 -4.25
N VAL A 38 -8.84 12.80 -3.42
CA VAL A 38 -10.16 12.51 -2.87
C VAL A 38 -10.06 12.12 -1.41
N THR A 39 -11.11 12.43 -0.64
CA THR A 39 -11.25 12.00 0.75
C THR A 39 -12.46 11.10 0.85
N VAL A 40 -12.22 9.82 1.13
CA VAL A 40 -13.28 8.80 1.22
C VAL A 40 -13.20 8.03 2.53
N THR A 41 -14.35 7.72 3.08
CA THR A 41 -14.49 6.74 4.18
C THR A 41 -15.69 5.84 3.90
N PRO A 42 -15.83 4.69 4.58
CA PRO A 42 -16.99 3.82 4.39
C PRO A 42 -18.35 4.48 4.66
N VAL A 43 -18.38 5.56 5.45
CA VAL A 43 -19.61 6.31 5.82
C VAL A 43 -19.69 7.68 5.15
N SER A 44 -18.72 8.02 4.30
CA SER A 44 -18.69 9.25 3.51
C SER A 44 -18.06 8.94 2.15
N PRO A 45 -18.81 8.27 1.25
CA PRO A 45 -18.32 7.93 -0.08
C PRO A 45 -18.19 9.19 -0.96
N ASP A 46 -17.33 9.12 -1.97
CA ASP A 46 -17.24 10.12 -3.04
C ASP A 46 -18.02 9.60 -4.26
N ALA A 47 -18.95 10.42 -4.78
CA ALA A 47 -19.84 10.01 -5.85
C ALA A 47 -19.10 9.64 -7.16
N GLN A 48 -18.03 10.36 -7.47
CA GLN A 48 -17.24 10.08 -8.67
C GLN A 48 -16.37 8.84 -8.49
N VAL A 49 -15.79 8.63 -7.30
CA VAL A 49 -15.10 7.38 -6.98
C VAL A 49 -16.06 6.21 -7.08
N CYS A 50 -17.29 6.30 -6.56
CA CYS A 50 -18.29 5.24 -6.67
C CYS A 50 -18.74 4.98 -8.11
N HIS A 51 -18.78 6.01 -8.96
CA HIS A 51 -19.09 5.85 -10.38
C HIS A 51 -17.99 5.07 -11.11
N ASP A 52 -16.73 5.44 -10.88
CA ASP A 52 -15.56 4.84 -11.54
C ASP A 52 -15.14 3.48 -10.94
N ASN A 53 -15.31 3.32 -9.63
CA ASN A 53 -15.08 2.11 -8.86
C ASN A 53 -16.30 1.85 -7.95
N PRO A 54 -17.20 0.92 -8.32
CA PRO A 54 -18.41 0.62 -7.56
C PRO A 54 -18.17 0.24 -6.09
N CYS A 55 -16.96 -0.20 -5.73
CA CYS A 55 -16.60 -0.47 -4.32
C CYS A 55 -16.43 0.81 -3.49
N GLY A 56 -16.34 1.99 -4.11
CA GLY A 56 -16.12 3.27 -3.43
C GLY A 56 -14.73 3.41 -2.78
N LYS A 57 -13.74 2.64 -3.24
CA LYS A 57 -12.38 2.59 -2.66
C LYS A 57 -11.35 3.26 -3.55
N ILE A 58 -10.27 3.72 -2.93
CA ILE A 58 -9.05 4.18 -3.60
C ILE A 58 -7.88 3.25 -3.26
N PRO A 59 -6.89 3.07 -4.16
CA PRO A 59 -6.77 3.73 -5.47
C PRO A 59 -7.70 3.13 -6.54
N ALA A 60 -8.03 3.96 -7.52
CA ALA A 60 -8.61 3.57 -8.81
C ALA A 60 -7.85 4.34 -9.90
N LEU A 61 -7.46 3.68 -10.98
CA LEU A 61 -6.73 4.29 -12.09
C LEU A 61 -7.63 4.35 -13.32
N ARG A 62 -7.98 5.56 -13.75
CA ARG A 62 -8.60 5.79 -15.05
C ARG A 62 -7.52 5.86 -16.13
N LEU A 63 -7.68 5.05 -17.16
CA LEU A 63 -6.77 4.93 -18.30
C LEU A 63 -7.11 5.97 -19.38
N ALA A 64 -6.28 6.04 -20.43
CA ALA A 64 -6.43 7.00 -21.51
C ALA A 64 -7.69 6.79 -22.36
N ASP A 65 -8.26 5.59 -22.35
CA ASP A 65 -9.50 5.20 -23.02
C ASP A 65 -10.72 5.26 -22.09
N ASP A 66 -10.60 5.97 -20.97
CA ASP A 66 -11.59 6.12 -19.90
C ASP A 66 -11.95 4.83 -19.14
N ASN A 67 -11.37 3.67 -19.48
CA ASN A 67 -11.53 2.46 -18.68
C ASN A 67 -10.90 2.66 -17.29
N VAL A 68 -11.54 2.14 -16.25
CA VAL A 68 -11.07 2.25 -14.87
C VAL A 68 -10.69 0.88 -14.34
N ILE A 69 -9.45 0.77 -13.83
CA ILE A 69 -8.96 -0.44 -13.17
C ILE A 69 -8.77 -0.21 -11.66
N HIS A 70 -9.08 -1.26 -10.91
CA HIS A 70 -8.98 -1.35 -9.45
C HIS A 70 -8.97 -2.84 -9.07
N ASP A 71 -8.47 -3.25 -7.91
CA ASP A 71 -7.88 -2.48 -6.82
C ASP A 71 -6.39 -2.15 -7.03
N SER A 72 -5.67 -1.80 -5.96
CA SER A 72 -4.23 -1.51 -6.01
C SER A 72 -3.38 -2.62 -6.65
N ARG A 73 -3.73 -3.91 -6.51
CA ARG A 73 -2.93 -5.02 -7.06
C ARG A 73 -3.04 -5.06 -8.58
N VAL A 74 -4.25 -4.86 -9.10
CA VAL A 74 -4.52 -4.77 -10.55
C VAL A 74 -3.81 -3.56 -11.14
N ILE A 75 -3.84 -2.42 -10.45
CA ILE A 75 -3.15 -1.20 -10.88
C ILE A 75 -1.63 -1.41 -10.92
N LEU A 76 -1.06 -2.03 -9.88
CA LEU A 76 0.37 -2.33 -9.80
C LEU A 76 0.82 -3.26 -10.94
N ASP A 77 0.08 -4.34 -11.21
CA ASP A 77 0.39 -5.27 -12.31
C ASP A 77 0.29 -4.58 -13.67
N TYR A 78 -0.77 -3.79 -13.91
CA TYR A 78 -0.89 -3.01 -15.14
C TYR A 78 0.31 -2.07 -15.34
N LEU A 79 0.66 -1.25 -14.35
CA LEU A 79 1.73 -0.26 -14.45
C LEU A 79 3.13 -0.89 -14.57
N ASP A 80 3.36 -2.05 -13.96
CA ASP A 80 4.61 -2.81 -14.09
C ASP A 80 4.80 -3.34 -15.53
N HIS A 81 3.73 -3.49 -16.31
CA HIS A 81 3.78 -3.82 -17.73
C HIS A 81 4.00 -2.61 -18.65
N GLN A 82 3.92 -1.38 -18.14
CA GLN A 82 3.96 -0.15 -18.95
C GLN A 82 5.37 0.44 -19.17
N HIS A 83 6.39 -0.12 -18.52
CA HIS A 83 7.79 0.32 -18.66
C HIS A 83 8.67 -0.76 -19.28
N VAL A 84 9.85 -0.35 -19.78
CA VAL A 84 10.84 -1.26 -20.40
C VAL A 84 11.94 -1.73 -19.45
N GLY A 85 11.97 -1.20 -18.21
CA GLY A 85 12.90 -1.64 -17.16
C GLY A 85 12.62 -3.05 -16.64
N ASN A 86 13.47 -3.52 -15.72
CA ASN A 86 13.27 -4.80 -15.05
C ASN A 86 11.92 -4.82 -14.31
N PRO A 87 11.10 -5.88 -14.46
CA PRO A 87 9.80 -5.94 -13.82
C PRO A 87 9.93 -6.02 -12.30
N LEU A 88 9.13 -5.24 -11.58
CA LEU A 88 8.99 -5.31 -10.12
C LEU A 88 8.07 -6.46 -9.70
N ILE A 89 7.35 -7.06 -10.63
CA ILE A 89 6.61 -8.32 -10.41
C ILE A 89 7.22 -9.38 -11.33
N PRO A 90 7.82 -10.46 -10.79
CA PRO A 90 8.33 -11.54 -11.64
C PRO A 90 7.24 -12.07 -12.57
N ARG A 91 7.56 -12.26 -13.86
CA ARG A 91 6.56 -12.62 -14.89
C ARG A 91 6.11 -14.07 -14.81
N ASP A 92 6.96 -14.95 -14.32
CA ASP A 92 6.70 -16.39 -14.24
C ASP A 92 7.46 -17.06 -13.07
N GLY A 93 7.32 -18.39 -13.00
CA GLY A 93 8.09 -19.24 -12.10
C GLY A 93 7.73 -19.11 -10.63
N PHE A 94 8.53 -19.78 -9.80
CA PHE A 94 8.36 -19.80 -8.34
C PHE A 94 8.46 -18.39 -7.73
N ALA A 95 9.36 -17.55 -8.26
CA ALA A 95 9.56 -16.20 -7.78
C ALA A 95 8.28 -15.37 -7.84
N ARG A 96 7.50 -15.45 -8.92
CA ARG A 96 6.22 -14.71 -9.04
C ARG A 96 5.31 -15.00 -7.86
N TRP A 97 5.07 -16.28 -7.58
CA TRP A 97 4.16 -16.68 -6.50
C TRP A 97 4.72 -16.34 -5.12
N ARG A 98 6.03 -16.47 -4.92
CA ARG A 98 6.67 -16.06 -3.66
C ARG A 98 6.47 -14.57 -3.40
N ARG A 99 6.81 -13.71 -4.36
CA ARG A 99 6.74 -12.25 -4.18
C ARG A 99 5.30 -11.74 -4.08
N LEU A 100 4.38 -12.30 -4.87
CA LEU A 100 2.94 -11.97 -4.75
C LEU A 100 2.34 -12.43 -3.41
N THR A 101 2.79 -13.56 -2.86
CA THR A 101 2.35 -14.02 -1.53
C THR A 101 2.79 -13.05 -0.43
N LEU A 102 4.04 -12.59 -0.49
CA LEU A 102 4.55 -11.57 0.45
C LEU A 102 3.81 -10.24 0.30
N ALA A 103 3.58 -9.78 -0.93
CA ALA A 103 2.78 -8.58 -1.18
C ALA A 103 1.36 -8.71 -0.63
N SER A 104 0.72 -9.88 -0.79
CA SER A 104 -0.60 -10.17 -0.23
C SER A 104 -0.59 -10.19 1.31
N LEU A 105 0.48 -10.70 1.93
CA LEU A 105 0.64 -10.67 3.39
C LEU A 105 0.82 -9.23 3.92
N ALA A 106 1.56 -8.39 3.21
CA ALA A 106 1.67 -6.96 3.53
C ALA A 106 0.32 -6.24 3.38
N ASP A 107 -0.47 -6.60 2.38
CA ASP A 107 -1.84 -6.09 2.26
C ASP A 107 -2.75 -6.55 3.40
N ALA A 108 -2.57 -7.76 3.92
CA ALA A 108 -3.32 -8.21 5.10
C ALA A 108 -2.99 -7.39 6.36
N ILE A 109 -1.74 -6.90 6.49
CA ILE A 109 -1.36 -5.91 7.53
C ILE A 109 -2.13 -4.61 7.32
N LEU A 110 -2.16 -4.11 6.09
CA LEU A 110 -2.88 -2.88 5.74
C LEU A 110 -4.38 -2.98 5.98
N ASP A 111 -5.00 -4.09 5.58
CA ASP A 111 -6.42 -4.34 5.80
C ASP A 111 -6.75 -4.30 7.30
N ALA A 112 -5.97 -5.01 8.12
CA ALA A 112 -6.14 -5.01 9.57
C ALA A 112 -5.93 -3.62 10.18
N ALA A 113 -4.89 -2.88 9.76
CA ALA A 113 -4.59 -1.55 10.27
C ALA A 113 -5.66 -0.51 9.90
N VAL A 114 -6.17 -0.55 8.67
CA VAL A 114 -7.26 0.33 8.21
C VAL A 114 -8.55 0.02 8.96
N LEU A 115 -8.83 -1.26 9.18
CA LEU A 115 -9.97 -1.70 9.98
C LEU A 115 -9.88 -1.18 11.43
N ILE A 116 -8.73 -1.33 12.10
CA ILE A 116 -8.49 -0.72 13.42
C ILE A 116 -8.69 0.79 13.37
N ARG A 117 -8.20 1.46 12.32
CA ARG A 117 -8.37 2.91 12.18
C ARG A 117 -9.85 3.31 12.07
N TYR A 118 -10.65 2.58 11.31
CA TYR A 118 -12.09 2.86 11.21
C TYR A 118 -12.81 2.61 12.53
N GLU A 119 -12.43 1.56 13.26
CA GLU A 119 -13.02 1.26 14.57
C GLU A 119 -12.68 2.33 15.61
N THR A 120 -11.45 2.82 15.63
CA THR A 120 -10.98 3.81 16.62
C THR A 120 -11.35 5.25 16.28
N TYR A 121 -11.47 5.61 14.99
CA TYR A 121 -11.69 6.99 14.57
C TYR A 121 -13.08 7.27 14.00
N LEU A 122 -13.69 6.33 13.27
CA LEU A 122 -14.99 6.53 12.63
C LEU A 122 -16.15 5.94 13.43
N ARG A 123 -15.94 4.78 14.07
CA ARG A 123 -17.00 4.12 14.81
C ARG A 123 -17.29 4.88 16.13
N PRO A 124 -18.57 5.15 16.46
CA PRO A 124 -18.95 5.72 17.74
C PRO A 124 -18.41 4.89 18.90
N GLU A 125 -17.90 5.54 19.95
CA GLU A 125 -17.24 4.89 21.09
C GLU A 125 -18.06 3.76 21.70
N ALA A 126 -19.35 3.99 21.93
CA ALA A 126 -20.28 3.01 22.50
C ALA A 126 -20.52 1.77 21.62
N LYS A 127 -20.07 1.77 20.35
CA LYS A 127 -20.22 0.66 19.40
C LYS A 127 -18.90 -0.06 19.11
N ARG A 128 -17.79 0.39 19.68
CA ARG A 128 -16.48 -0.21 19.47
C ARG A 128 -16.40 -1.56 20.14
N TRP A 129 -15.78 -2.53 19.48
CA TRP A 129 -15.56 -3.86 20.03
C TRP A 129 -14.07 -4.13 20.21
N THR A 130 -13.64 -4.22 21.48
CA THR A 130 -12.22 -4.40 21.83
C THR A 130 -11.66 -5.72 21.30
N ASP A 131 -12.32 -6.86 21.54
CA ASP A 131 -11.81 -8.17 21.09
C ASP A 131 -11.60 -8.23 19.57
N TRP A 132 -12.45 -7.53 18.80
CA TRP A 132 -12.26 -7.43 17.36
C TRP A 132 -11.01 -6.62 17.00
N GLN A 133 -10.74 -5.50 17.70
CA GLN A 133 -9.53 -4.70 17.48
C GLN A 133 -8.28 -5.48 17.85
N ASP A 134 -8.31 -6.17 18.99
CA ASP A 134 -7.22 -7.03 19.45
C ASP A 134 -6.92 -8.13 18.43
N SER A 135 -7.97 -8.78 17.90
CA SER A 135 -7.81 -9.80 16.85
C SER A 135 -7.20 -9.25 15.55
N GLN A 136 -7.50 -8.01 15.15
CA GLN A 136 -6.81 -7.36 14.02
C GLN A 136 -5.34 -7.05 14.38
N GLY A 137 -5.08 -6.58 15.59
CA GLY A 137 -3.72 -6.34 16.09
C GLY A 137 -2.86 -7.59 16.09
N GLU A 138 -3.42 -8.73 16.50
CA GLU A 138 -2.73 -10.02 16.44
C GLU A 138 -2.39 -10.47 15.02
N LYS A 139 -3.25 -10.18 14.03
CA LYS A 139 -2.94 -10.47 12.61
C LYS A 139 -1.72 -9.66 12.17
N ILE A 140 -1.69 -8.37 12.49
CA ILE A 140 -0.53 -7.51 12.21
C ILE A 140 0.72 -8.10 12.86
N PHE A 141 0.66 -8.45 14.14
CA PHE A 141 1.79 -9.00 14.88
C PHE A 141 2.31 -10.31 14.26
N ARG A 142 1.44 -11.28 13.98
CA ARG A 142 1.84 -12.57 13.36
C ARG A 142 2.44 -12.37 11.98
N SER A 143 1.88 -11.47 11.17
CA SER A 143 2.41 -11.14 9.85
C SER A 143 3.79 -10.47 9.93
N LEU A 144 3.97 -9.51 10.83
CA LEU A 144 5.27 -8.87 11.05
C LEU A 144 6.31 -9.87 11.59
N SER A 145 5.93 -10.77 12.49
CA SER A 145 6.80 -11.84 12.96
C SER A 145 7.27 -12.73 11.81
N TYR A 146 6.39 -13.08 10.87
CA TYR A 146 6.77 -13.87 9.69
C TYR A 146 7.78 -13.12 8.82
N PHE A 147 7.57 -11.80 8.61
CA PHE A 147 8.52 -10.99 7.86
C PHE A 147 9.88 -10.88 8.56
N GLU A 148 9.90 -10.71 9.88
CA GLU A 148 11.10 -10.62 10.71
C GLU A 148 11.93 -11.91 10.66
N THR A 149 11.29 -13.08 10.70
CA THR A 149 12.01 -14.37 10.77
C THR A 149 12.30 -14.95 9.39
N GLU A 150 11.31 -15.02 8.51
CA GLU A 150 11.37 -15.81 7.28
C GLU A 150 11.71 -15.00 6.02
N ALA A 151 11.35 -13.71 5.97
CA ALA A 151 11.31 -12.97 4.71
C ALA A 151 12.22 -11.74 4.63
N VAL A 152 12.74 -11.20 5.74
CA VAL A 152 13.53 -9.95 5.69
C VAL A 152 14.79 -10.08 4.82
N THR A 153 15.46 -11.22 4.81
CA THR A 153 16.65 -11.45 3.95
C THR A 153 16.29 -11.40 2.46
N GLU A 154 15.18 -12.02 2.04
CA GLU A 154 14.74 -11.98 0.64
C GLU A 154 14.16 -10.61 0.25
N LEU A 155 13.66 -9.82 1.21
CA LEU A 155 13.20 -8.44 0.98
C LEU A 155 14.37 -7.49 0.68
N SER A 156 15.53 -7.72 1.31
CA SER A 156 16.75 -6.94 1.04
C SER A 156 17.34 -7.18 -0.36
N SER A 157 16.94 -8.24 -1.06
CA SER A 157 17.52 -8.59 -2.37
C SER A 157 17.10 -7.63 -3.50
N ASN A 158 15.85 -7.18 -3.51
CA ASN A 158 15.27 -6.34 -4.55
C ASN A 158 14.14 -5.48 -3.97
N PHE A 159 14.08 -4.21 -4.36
CA PHE A 159 12.96 -3.32 -4.03
C PHE A 159 11.79 -3.52 -5.01
N ASP A 160 11.19 -4.70 -4.95
CA ASP A 160 10.14 -5.17 -5.86
C ASP A 160 8.73 -5.05 -5.24
N ILE A 161 7.71 -5.68 -5.84
CA ILE A 161 6.32 -5.62 -5.36
C ILE A 161 6.14 -6.02 -3.88
N ALA A 162 6.93 -6.98 -3.38
CA ALA A 162 6.83 -7.40 -1.99
C ALA A 162 7.42 -6.33 -1.06
N ALA A 163 8.58 -5.79 -1.42
CA ALA A 163 9.23 -4.70 -0.68
C ALA A 163 8.39 -3.43 -0.68
N ILE A 164 7.85 -3.02 -1.83
CA ILE A 164 6.95 -1.86 -1.98
C ILE A 164 5.72 -2.02 -1.09
N SER A 165 5.09 -3.19 -1.11
CA SER A 165 3.87 -3.44 -0.33
C SER A 165 4.15 -3.41 1.17
N LEU A 166 5.24 -4.04 1.63
CA LEU A 166 5.62 -4.01 3.04
C LEU A 166 6.06 -2.63 3.50
N ALA A 167 6.80 -1.88 2.68
CA ALA A 167 7.22 -0.52 2.99
C ALA A 167 6.02 0.41 3.18
N ALA A 168 5.00 0.30 2.31
CA ALA A 168 3.74 1.01 2.48
C ALA A 168 3.00 0.59 3.76
N ALA A 169 3.04 -0.70 4.12
CA ALA A 169 2.46 -1.23 5.35
C ALA A 169 3.11 -0.66 6.61
N LEU A 170 4.43 -0.78 6.74
CA LEU A 170 5.18 -0.29 7.90
C LEU A 170 5.03 1.23 8.07
N GLY A 171 5.11 1.98 6.98
CA GLY A 171 4.88 3.43 7.03
C GLY A 171 3.45 3.82 7.42
N TYR A 172 2.45 2.99 7.13
CA TYR A 172 1.08 3.22 7.60
C TYR A 172 0.92 2.94 9.09
N LEU A 173 1.57 1.88 9.60
CA LEU A 173 1.59 1.58 11.03
C LEU A 173 2.22 2.73 11.81
N ASP A 174 3.31 3.33 11.31
CA ASP A 174 3.91 4.52 11.94
C ASP A 174 2.95 5.71 11.98
N PHE A 175 2.20 5.90 10.90
CA PHE A 175 1.31 7.04 10.76
C PHE A 175 0.03 6.91 11.59
N ARG A 176 -0.57 5.72 11.67
CA ARG A 176 -1.91 5.54 12.25
C ARG A 176 -1.95 4.64 13.48
N GLN A 177 -0.88 3.91 13.78
CA GLN A 177 -0.76 2.99 14.91
C GLN A 177 0.62 3.10 15.60
N PRO A 178 1.08 4.32 15.95
CA PRO A 178 2.39 4.50 16.57
C PRO A 178 2.52 3.71 17.90
N ASP A 179 1.41 3.54 18.62
CA ASP A 179 1.35 2.83 19.89
C ASP A 179 1.67 1.33 19.78
N LEU A 180 1.61 0.74 18.57
CA LEU A 180 2.04 -0.66 18.36
C LEU A 180 3.56 -0.83 18.59
N GLY A 181 4.35 0.24 18.49
CA GLY A 181 5.79 0.20 18.81
C GLY A 181 6.58 -0.87 18.03
N TRP A 182 6.15 -1.22 16.81
CA TRP A 182 6.54 -2.45 16.12
C TRP A 182 8.07 -2.62 15.95
N ARG A 183 8.82 -1.51 15.82
CA ARG A 183 10.29 -1.53 15.69
C ARG A 183 11.00 -2.20 16.86
N SER A 184 10.44 -2.08 18.07
CA SER A 184 11.03 -2.70 19.27
C SER A 184 10.95 -4.22 19.25
N SER A 185 9.90 -4.76 18.62
CA SER A 185 9.65 -6.21 18.53
C SER A 185 10.27 -6.85 17.29
N PHE A 186 10.49 -6.07 16.22
CA PHE A 186 10.97 -6.56 14.92
C PHE A 186 12.20 -5.76 14.44
N PRO A 187 13.38 -5.94 15.08
CA PRO A 187 14.55 -5.12 14.83
C PRO A 187 15.16 -5.29 13.44
N ARG A 188 15.09 -6.48 12.82
CA ARG A 188 15.61 -6.67 11.45
C ARG A 188 14.74 -5.92 10.45
N LEU A 189 13.42 -5.97 10.60
CA LEU A 189 12.49 -5.15 9.82
C LEU A 189 12.67 -3.66 10.07
N ALA A 190 12.93 -3.26 11.31
CA ALA A 190 13.20 -1.87 11.63
C ALA A 190 14.44 -1.35 10.88
N ASN A 191 15.52 -2.14 10.86
CA ASN A 191 16.74 -1.80 10.12
C ASN A 191 16.50 -1.79 8.60
N TRP A 192 15.85 -2.83 8.06
CA TRP A 192 15.49 -2.87 6.64
C TRP A 192 14.63 -1.65 6.24
N PHE A 193 13.64 -1.30 7.06
CA PHE A 193 12.77 -0.17 6.79
C PHE A 193 13.52 1.17 6.85
N TYR A 194 14.46 1.32 7.79
CA TYR A 194 15.34 2.49 7.86
C TYR A 194 16.15 2.65 6.57
N GLU A 195 16.79 1.58 6.09
CA GLU A 195 17.59 1.60 4.86
C GLU A 195 16.75 1.96 3.62
N ILE A 196 15.59 1.31 3.43
CA ILE A 196 14.75 1.59 2.25
C ILE A 196 14.05 2.96 2.35
N SER A 197 13.86 3.52 3.54
CA SER A 197 13.25 4.85 3.72
C SER A 197 14.12 5.98 3.15
N GLU A 198 15.41 5.73 2.93
CA GLU A 198 16.31 6.71 2.31
C GLU A 198 16.08 6.89 0.80
N ARG A 199 15.35 5.96 0.16
CA ARG A 199 15.05 6.00 -1.28
C ARG A 199 14.23 7.26 -1.63
N PRO A 200 14.47 7.89 -2.81
CA PRO A 200 13.66 9.03 -3.25
C PRO A 200 12.16 8.72 -3.30
N SER A 201 11.77 7.56 -3.84
CA SER A 201 10.37 7.12 -3.90
C SER A 201 9.69 7.09 -2.52
N MET A 202 10.41 6.64 -1.48
CA MET A 202 9.90 6.58 -0.12
C MET A 202 9.69 7.97 0.49
N LYS A 203 10.64 8.89 0.26
CA LYS A 203 10.60 10.28 0.74
C LYS A 203 9.50 11.10 0.05
N GLU A 204 9.40 11.00 -1.26
CA GLU A 204 8.40 11.74 -2.07
C GLU A 204 6.96 11.28 -1.80
N THR A 205 6.77 10.08 -1.23
CA THR A 205 5.44 9.49 -0.99
C THR A 205 5.11 9.35 0.49
N MET A 206 5.84 10.02 1.39
CA MET A 206 5.52 10.00 2.82
C MET A 206 4.09 10.50 3.08
N PRO A 207 3.32 9.83 3.96
CA PRO A 207 2.04 10.36 4.39
C PRO A 207 2.23 11.72 5.08
N PRO A 208 1.21 12.61 5.05
CA PRO A 208 1.29 13.90 5.72
C PRO A 208 1.47 13.71 7.23
N ALA A 209 2.19 14.65 7.86
CA ALA A 209 2.40 14.70 9.31
C ALA A 209 1.10 14.86 10.10
#